data_AF-A0AAU3CLX8-F1
#
_entry.id   AF-A0AAU3CLX8-F1
#
_cell.length_a   1.000
_cell.length_b   1.000
_cell.length_c   1.000
_cell.angle_alpha   90.00
_cell.angle_beta   90.00
_cell.angle_gamma   90.00
#
_symmetry.space_group_name_H-M   'P 1'
#
loop_
_entity.id
_entity.type
_entity.pdbx_description
1 polymer ?
#
loop_
_entity_poly.entity_id
_entity_poly.type
_entity_poly.pdbx_seq_one_letter_code
_entity_poly.pdbx_strand_id
1 'polypeptide(L)'
;MSRSVVSAVSSSGTYSFTKPNRESVTLVAGLGVAGDVHAGVTVKHRFRMEKDPSQPNLRQVHLIHEELFEEVRTAGFEVAAGQLGENVTTRGIDLLGLPTGTRLRLGGQAVVEVTGLRNPCKQIDGFRKGLMKQVVGRGPDGRPAFRSGIMGVVLDGGVVRPGDPITIELPDGPHHPLRIV
;
A
#
# COMPACT_ATOMS: atom_id res chain seq x y z
N MET A 1 -9.53 0.93 -22.60
CA MET A 1 -9.34 0.65 -21.16
C MET A 1 -7.95 1.12 -20.78
N SER A 2 -7.81 1.97 -19.78
CA SER A 2 -6.49 2.40 -19.29
C SER A 2 -5.73 1.19 -18.74
N ARG A 3 -4.44 1.11 -19.04
CA ARG A 3 -3.57 0.02 -18.56
C ARG A 3 -3.26 0.23 -17.08
N SER A 4 -3.33 -0.82 -16.26
CA SER A 4 -2.89 -0.78 -14.87
C SER A 4 -1.37 -0.59 -14.79
N VAL A 5 -0.93 0.44 -14.08
CA VAL A 5 0.49 0.85 -14.04
C VAL A 5 0.89 1.34 -12.65
N VAL A 6 2.18 1.26 -12.35
CA VAL A 6 2.82 1.99 -11.24
C VAL A 6 2.95 3.45 -11.67
N SER A 7 2.29 4.37 -10.97
CA SER A 7 2.39 5.81 -11.27
C SER A 7 3.58 6.46 -10.55
N ALA A 8 3.92 6.00 -9.34
CA ALA A 8 5.05 6.47 -8.58
C ALA A 8 5.57 5.40 -7.62
N VAL A 9 6.82 5.54 -7.20
CA VAL A 9 7.43 4.73 -6.13
C VAL A 9 8.12 5.61 -5.12
N SER A 10 8.07 5.22 -3.84
CA SER A 10 8.55 6.04 -2.73
C SER A 10 9.20 5.17 -1.65
N SER A 11 10.22 5.69 -0.98
CA SER A 11 10.88 5.00 0.12
C SER A 11 11.53 5.96 1.12
N SER A 12 11.54 5.59 2.39
CA SER A 12 12.23 6.36 3.44
C SER A 12 12.99 5.44 4.39
N GLY A 13 14.28 5.73 4.58
CA GLY A 13 15.12 5.04 5.57
C GLY A 13 14.87 5.50 7.01
N THR A 14 13.99 6.48 7.23
CA THR A 14 13.63 6.99 8.55
C THR A 14 12.13 6.82 8.80
N TYR A 15 11.75 6.76 10.07
CA TYR A 15 10.34 6.72 10.49
C TYR A 15 9.69 8.10 10.29
N SER A 16 9.27 8.35 9.05
CA SER A 16 8.43 9.48 8.65
C SER A 16 7.06 8.98 8.19
N PHE A 17 6.03 9.83 8.28
CA PHE A 17 4.71 9.49 7.74
C PHE A 17 4.73 9.50 6.20
N THR A 18 5.31 10.56 5.62
CA THR A 18 5.49 10.72 4.17
C THR A 18 6.79 10.07 3.72
N LYS A 19 6.79 9.48 2.52
CA LYS A 19 7.96 8.94 1.84
C LYS A 19 8.28 9.79 0.59
N PRO A 20 9.53 10.24 0.39
CA PRO A 20 9.90 10.93 -0.84
C PRO A 20 9.86 9.96 -2.03
N ASN A 21 9.46 10.49 -3.20
CA ASN A 21 9.48 9.74 -4.45
C ASN A 21 10.91 9.42 -4.88
N ARG A 22 11.04 8.28 -5.57
CA ARG A 22 12.29 7.76 -6.12
C ARG A 22 12.10 7.49 -7.61
N GLU A 23 13.19 7.50 -8.36
CA GLU A 23 13.19 7.04 -9.75
C GLU A 23 12.89 5.53 -9.84
N SER A 24 13.28 4.78 -8.81
CA SER A 24 13.00 3.36 -8.67
C SER A 24 13.07 2.92 -7.20
N VAL A 25 12.48 1.77 -6.90
CA VAL A 25 12.69 1.05 -5.63
C VAL A 25 13.03 -0.41 -5.92
N THR A 26 13.81 -1.04 -5.05
CA THR A 26 14.09 -2.48 -5.13
C THR A 26 13.27 -3.22 -4.09
N LEU A 27 12.42 -4.15 -4.54
CA LEU A 27 11.72 -5.09 -3.67
C LEU A 27 12.61 -6.28 -3.38
N VAL A 28 12.66 -6.70 -2.12
CA VAL A 28 13.44 -7.84 -1.65
C VAL A 28 12.49 -8.84 -1.00
N ALA A 29 12.50 -10.08 -1.51
CA ALA A 29 11.64 -11.17 -1.07
C ALA A 29 11.70 -11.35 0.45
N GLY A 30 10.53 -11.44 1.08
CA GLY A 30 10.40 -11.59 2.53
C GLY A 30 10.84 -10.40 3.39
N LEU A 31 11.33 -9.31 2.79
CA LEU A 31 11.84 -8.14 3.51
C LEU A 31 11.05 -6.86 3.18
N GLY A 32 10.62 -6.64 1.94
CA GLY A 32 9.98 -5.39 1.53
C GLY A 32 10.88 -4.49 0.68
N VAL A 33 10.75 -3.18 0.85
CA VAL A 33 11.51 -2.21 0.05
C VAL A 33 12.91 -2.00 0.60
N ALA A 34 13.94 -2.26 -0.21
CA ALA A 34 15.34 -2.03 0.17
C ALA A 34 15.56 -0.58 0.62
N GLY A 35 16.18 -0.42 1.80
CA GLY A 35 16.45 0.90 2.40
C GLY A 35 15.22 1.59 3.00
N ASP A 36 14.04 0.97 3.01
CA ASP A 36 12.87 1.47 3.74
C ASP A 36 12.90 1.03 5.20
N VAL A 37 12.54 1.92 6.11
CA VAL A 37 12.54 1.67 7.56
C VAL A 37 11.55 0.56 7.97
N HIS A 38 10.54 0.29 7.14
CA HIS A 38 9.55 -0.75 7.39
C HIS A 38 9.96 -2.13 6.85
N ALA A 39 11.15 -2.25 6.25
CA ALA A 39 11.65 -3.51 5.73
C ALA A 39 12.10 -4.46 6.85
N GLY A 40 11.80 -5.75 6.67
CA GLY A 40 12.28 -6.84 7.51
C GLY A 40 11.26 -7.97 7.65
N VAL A 41 11.75 -9.11 8.14
CA VAL A 41 10.95 -10.34 8.30
C VAL A 41 9.85 -10.19 9.36
N THR A 42 10.13 -9.44 10.43
CA THR A 42 9.19 -9.19 11.53
C THR A 42 8.64 -7.76 11.53
N VAL A 43 7.54 -7.56 12.25
CA VAL A 43 6.83 -6.29 12.32
C VAL A 43 7.77 -5.11 12.62
N LYS A 44 7.65 -4.04 11.82
CA LYS A 44 8.42 -2.79 11.98
C LYS A 44 7.58 -1.61 12.45
N HIS A 45 6.28 -1.81 12.63
CA HIS A 45 5.41 -0.76 13.16
C HIS A 45 5.65 -0.61 14.67
N ARG A 46 6.11 0.57 15.10
CA ARG A 46 6.52 0.87 16.49
C ARG A 46 5.56 0.31 17.56
N PHE A 47 4.27 0.65 17.46
CA PHE A 47 3.26 0.19 18.42
C PHE A 47 3.02 -1.34 18.43
N ARG A 48 3.29 -2.03 17.31
CA ARG A 48 3.13 -3.49 17.24
C ARG A 48 4.38 -4.22 17.73
N MET A 49 5.55 -3.65 17.47
CA MET A 49 6.81 -4.12 18.05
C MET A 49 6.78 -4.10 19.58
N GLU A 50 6.16 -3.07 20.17
CA GLU A 50 5.95 -3.00 21.63
C GLU A 50 5.08 -4.13 22.17
N LYS A 51 4.15 -4.68 21.36
CA LYS A 51 3.27 -5.78 21.76
C LYS A 51 3.94 -7.14 21.58
N ASP A 52 4.49 -7.38 20.39
CA ASP A 52 5.19 -8.61 20.06
C ASP A 52 6.09 -8.39 18.82
N PRO A 53 7.41 -8.26 19.02
CA PRO A 53 8.35 -8.00 17.93
C PRO A 53 8.64 -9.23 17.06
N SER A 54 8.15 -10.42 17.42
CA SER A 54 8.37 -11.66 16.68
C SER A 54 7.34 -11.90 15.56
N GLN A 55 6.25 -11.13 15.55
CA GLN A 55 5.19 -11.30 14.54
C GLN A 55 5.71 -11.11 13.11
N PRO A 56 5.30 -11.97 12.16
CA PRO A 56 5.63 -11.80 10.75
C PRO A 56 5.22 -10.41 10.23
N ASN A 57 6.07 -9.84 9.37
CA ASN A 57 5.76 -8.57 8.74
C ASN A 57 4.79 -8.78 7.56
N LEU A 58 3.50 -8.61 7.81
CA LEU A 58 2.47 -8.61 6.76
C LEU A 58 2.39 -7.28 5.99
N ARG A 59 3.33 -6.36 6.27
CA ARG A 59 3.26 -4.93 5.96
C ARG A 59 4.53 -4.46 5.25
N GLN A 60 5.14 -5.33 4.46
CA GLN A 60 6.43 -5.09 3.79
C GLN A 60 6.34 -4.04 2.67
N VAL A 61 5.20 -3.98 1.97
CA VAL A 61 4.92 -2.99 0.93
C VAL A 61 3.53 -2.40 1.17
N HIS A 62 3.43 -1.07 1.11
CA HIS A 62 2.17 -0.34 1.16
C HIS A 62 1.83 0.19 -0.24
N LEU A 63 0.62 -0.08 -0.73
CA LEU A 63 0.16 0.35 -2.05
C LEU A 63 -1.11 1.21 -1.94
N ILE A 64 -1.15 2.33 -2.65
CA ILE A 64 -2.34 3.21 -2.75
C ILE A 64 -2.65 3.48 -4.22
N HIS A 65 -3.93 3.54 -4.55
CA HIS A 65 -4.43 3.88 -5.88
C HIS A 65 -4.50 5.41 -6.04
N GLU A 66 -3.97 5.93 -7.15
CA GLU A 66 -3.91 7.36 -7.48
C GLU A 66 -5.31 7.97 -7.59
N GLU A 67 -6.32 7.16 -7.93
CA GLU A 67 -7.72 7.59 -8.00
C GLU A 67 -8.21 8.13 -6.64
N LEU A 68 -7.68 7.65 -5.51
CA LEU A 68 -7.99 8.23 -4.19
C LEU A 68 -7.56 9.69 -4.11
N PHE A 69 -6.41 10.03 -4.69
CA PHE A 69 -5.85 11.38 -4.61
C PHE A 69 -6.72 12.37 -5.36
N GLU A 70 -7.22 11.96 -6.53
CA GLU A 70 -8.16 12.76 -7.32
C GLU A 70 -9.50 12.98 -6.60
N GLU A 71 -10.01 11.94 -5.93
CA GLU A 71 -11.23 12.03 -5.13
C GLU A 71 -11.08 13.00 -3.96
N VAL A 72 -9.98 12.90 -3.18
CA VAL A 72 -9.76 13.79 -2.05
C VAL A 72 -9.40 15.21 -2.48
N ARG A 73 -8.77 15.38 -3.66
CA ARG A 73 -8.55 16.70 -4.28
C ARG A 73 -9.86 17.40 -4.58
N THR A 74 -10.86 16.68 -5.09
CA THR A 74 -12.21 17.20 -5.30
C THR A 74 -12.88 17.64 -4.00
N ALA A 75 -12.52 16.98 -2.88
CA ALA A 75 -12.95 17.37 -1.52
C ALA A 75 -12.08 18.47 -0.88
N GLY A 76 -11.14 19.08 -1.62
CA GLY A 76 -10.29 20.19 -1.15
C GLY A 76 -8.97 19.76 -0.48
N PHE A 77 -8.57 18.49 -0.62
CA PHE A 77 -7.33 17.97 -0.05
C PHE A 77 -6.28 17.67 -1.13
N GLU A 78 -5.23 18.48 -1.17
CA GLU A 78 -4.05 18.19 -2.00
C GLU A 78 -3.22 17.06 -1.38
N VAL A 79 -3.12 15.92 -2.09
CA VAL A 79 -2.33 14.75 -1.70
C VAL A 79 -1.57 14.25 -2.92
N ALA A 80 -0.25 14.09 -2.79
CA ALA A 80 0.64 13.55 -3.81
C ALA A 80 1.16 12.16 -3.41
N ALA A 81 1.71 11.44 -4.40
CA ALA A 81 2.36 10.15 -4.18
C ALA A 81 3.41 10.18 -3.05
N GLY A 82 3.43 9.13 -2.25
CA GLY A 82 4.25 8.94 -1.06
C GLY A 82 3.75 9.69 0.18
N GLN A 83 2.82 10.64 0.06
CA GLN A 83 2.41 11.49 1.18
C GLN A 83 1.59 10.77 2.25
N LEU A 84 0.90 9.68 1.89
CA LEU A 84 0.19 8.82 2.82
C LEU A 84 1.04 7.62 3.29
N GLY A 85 2.33 7.63 2.95
CA GLY A 85 3.32 6.66 3.41
C GLY A 85 3.35 5.37 2.60
N GLU A 86 2.73 5.36 1.42
CA GLU A 86 2.81 4.25 0.48
C GLU A 86 4.19 4.16 -0.19
N ASN A 87 4.53 2.94 -0.58
CA ASN A 87 5.73 2.65 -1.35
C ASN A 87 5.46 2.62 -2.85
N VAL A 88 4.25 2.22 -3.24
CA VAL A 88 3.83 2.11 -4.63
C VAL A 88 2.51 2.84 -4.79
N THR A 89 2.48 3.86 -5.63
CA THR A 89 1.23 4.44 -6.11
C THR A 89 0.86 3.75 -7.41
N THR A 90 -0.38 3.26 -7.52
CA THR A 90 -0.88 2.57 -8.70
C THR A 90 -1.93 3.40 -9.41
N ARG A 91 -2.16 3.16 -10.71
CA ARG A 91 -3.30 3.72 -11.45
C ARG A 91 -3.93 2.65 -12.33
N GLY A 92 -5.24 2.73 -12.52
CA GLY A 92 -6.00 1.85 -13.41
C GLY A 92 -6.26 0.47 -12.81
N ILE A 93 -6.34 0.36 -11.48
CA ILE A 93 -6.57 -0.89 -10.76
C ILE A 93 -7.42 -0.64 -9.52
N ASP A 94 -8.47 -1.45 -9.33
CA ASP A 94 -9.24 -1.47 -8.09
C ASP A 94 -8.50 -2.30 -7.03
N LEU A 95 -7.56 -1.67 -6.32
CA LEU A 95 -6.79 -2.33 -5.26
C LEU A 95 -7.67 -2.84 -4.11
N LEU A 96 -8.73 -2.12 -3.78
CA LEU A 96 -9.54 -2.42 -2.59
C LEU A 96 -10.52 -3.57 -2.82
N GLY A 97 -10.91 -3.79 -4.09
CA GLY A 97 -11.73 -4.92 -4.52
C GLY A 97 -10.97 -6.23 -4.73
N LEU A 98 -9.64 -6.24 -4.66
CA LEU A 98 -8.84 -7.46 -4.83
C LEU A 98 -9.07 -8.45 -3.67
N PRO A 99 -9.10 -9.77 -3.93
CA PRO A 99 -9.13 -10.74 -2.85
C PRO A 99 -7.78 -10.84 -2.11
N THR A 100 -7.84 -11.24 -0.84
CA THR A 100 -6.64 -11.59 -0.06
C THR A 100 -5.90 -12.73 -0.76
N GLY A 101 -4.57 -12.65 -0.85
CA GLY A 101 -3.75 -13.62 -1.58
C GLY A 101 -3.57 -13.32 -3.07
N THR A 102 -4.15 -12.22 -3.58
CA THR A 102 -3.87 -11.75 -4.94
C THR A 102 -2.38 -11.46 -5.10
N ARG A 103 -1.80 -11.90 -6.22
CA ARG A 103 -0.42 -11.57 -6.60
C ARG A 103 -0.41 -10.44 -7.61
N LEU A 104 0.29 -9.37 -7.25
CA LEU A 104 0.53 -8.21 -8.09
C LEU A 104 1.95 -8.30 -8.63
N ARG A 105 2.08 -8.51 -9.95
CA ARG A 105 3.35 -8.42 -10.66
C ARG A 105 3.58 -6.98 -11.04
N LEU A 106 4.64 -6.38 -10.50
CA LEU A 106 5.03 -4.99 -10.72
C LEU A 106 6.25 -4.98 -11.63
N GLY A 107 6.06 -4.55 -12.88
CA GLY A 107 7.12 -4.61 -13.89
C GLY A 107 7.44 -6.05 -14.30
N GLY A 108 8.71 -6.31 -14.62
CA GLY A 108 9.14 -7.58 -15.20
C GLY A 108 9.43 -8.72 -14.20
N GLN A 109 9.67 -8.40 -12.92
CA GLN A 109 10.22 -9.36 -11.95
C GLN A 109 9.49 -9.37 -10.62
N ALA A 110 9.19 -8.20 -10.06
CA ALA A 110 8.75 -8.14 -8.67
C ALA A 110 7.31 -8.63 -8.50
N VAL A 111 7.07 -9.45 -7.48
CA VAL A 111 5.75 -9.99 -7.14
C VAL A 111 5.42 -9.66 -5.69
N VAL A 112 4.28 -9.00 -5.49
CA VAL A 112 3.74 -8.68 -4.17
C VAL A 112 2.44 -9.44 -3.96
N GLU A 113 2.36 -10.23 -2.89
CA GLU A 113 1.10 -10.84 -2.45
C GLU A 113 0.34 -9.88 -1.54
N VAL A 114 -0.93 -9.65 -1.85
CA VAL A 114 -1.83 -8.79 -1.09
C VAL A 114 -2.25 -9.47 0.20
N THR A 115 -1.91 -8.86 1.34
CA THR A 115 -2.23 -9.40 2.67
C THR A 115 -3.48 -8.79 3.28
N GLY A 116 -3.82 -7.55 2.95
CA GLY A 116 -5.02 -6.90 3.49
C GLY A 116 -5.08 -5.38 3.31
N LEU A 117 -6.08 -4.77 3.93
CA LEU A 117 -6.26 -3.32 3.97
C LEU A 117 -5.27 -2.68 4.94
N ARG A 118 -4.76 -1.50 4.57
CA ARG A 118 -4.00 -0.68 5.50
C ARG A 118 -4.93 -0.08 6.55
N ASN A 119 -4.65 -0.32 7.84
CA ASN A 119 -5.32 0.37 8.95
C ASN A 119 -5.03 1.88 8.94
N PRO A 120 -6.04 2.76 8.82
CA PRO A 120 -5.86 4.19 9.00
C PRO A 120 -5.34 4.57 10.38
N CYS A 121 -4.47 5.58 10.44
CA CYS A 121 -3.93 6.08 11.71
C CYS A 121 -4.04 7.60 11.81
N LYS A 122 -4.05 8.12 13.04
CA LYS A 122 -4.15 9.55 13.35
C LYS A 122 -3.13 10.44 12.64
N GLN A 123 -2.03 9.87 12.14
CA GLN A 123 -1.04 10.62 11.37
C GLN A 123 -1.59 11.17 10.05
N ILE A 124 -2.69 10.61 9.51
CA ILE A 124 -3.37 11.17 8.33
C ILE A 124 -3.89 12.58 8.63
N ASP A 125 -4.58 12.77 9.76
CA ASP A 125 -5.04 14.10 10.17
C ASP A 125 -3.90 14.98 10.67
N GLY A 126 -2.80 14.38 11.13
CA GLY A 126 -1.54 15.10 11.41
C GLY A 126 -0.88 15.64 10.14
N PHE A 127 -1.00 14.92 9.03
CA PHE A 127 -0.54 15.38 7.71
C PHE A 127 -1.49 16.45 7.14
N ARG A 128 -2.79 16.18 7.11
CA ARG A 128 -3.83 17.14 6.68
C ARG A 128 -5.10 16.96 7.49
N LYS A 129 -5.39 17.95 8.33
CA LYS A 129 -6.55 17.94 9.22
C LYS A 129 -7.85 17.72 8.45
N GLY A 130 -8.60 16.67 8.80
CA GLY A 130 -9.90 16.33 8.20
C GLY A 130 -9.82 15.29 7.09
N LEU A 131 -8.62 14.96 6.60
CA LEU A 131 -8.43 13.97 5.55
C LEU A 131 -8.84 12.57 6.00
N MET A 132 -8.74 12.25 7.29
CA MET A 132 -9.17 10.95 7.83
C MET A 132 -10.62 10.62 7.45
N LYS A 133 -11.51 11.62 7.44
CA LYS A 133 -12.94 11.44 7.11
C LYS A 133 -13.18 11.10 5.63
N GLN A 134 -12.21 11.38 4.75
CA GLN A 134 -12.31 11.07 3.33
C GLN A 134 -11.84 9.65 3.02
N VAL A 135 -10.89 9.14 3.83
CA VAL A 135 -10.29 7.80 3.64
C VAL A 135 -10.94 6.72 4.53
N VAL A 136 -11.85 7.12 5.43
CA VAL A 136 -12.69 6.23 6.23
C VAL A 136 -14.15 6.57 5.99
N GLY A 137 -14.80 5.76 5.17
CA GLY A 137 -16.23 5.87 4.87
C GLY A 137 -17.06 4.84 5.62
N ARG A 138 -18.33 4.70 5.20
CA ARG A 138 -19.21 3.60 5.58
C ARG A 138 -19.47 2.73 4.35
N GLY A 139 -19.31 1.42 4.52
CA GLY A 139 -19.67 0.42 3.52
C GLY A 139 -21.19 0.20 3.45
N PRO A 140 -21.66 -0.57 2.45
CA PRO A 140 -23.07 -0.85 2.24
C PRO A 140 -23.75 -1.54 3.44
N ASP A 141 -22.98 -2.30 4.21
CA ASP A 141 -23.43 -3.01 5.41
C ASP A 141 -23.31 -2.18 6.71
N GLY A 142 -22.98 -0.89 6.58
CA GLY A 142 -22.80 0.04 7.69
C GLY A 142 -21.45 -0.09 8.42
N ARG A 143 -20.58 -1.03 8.03
CA ARG A 143 -19.24 -1.16 8.61
C ARG A 143 -18.29 -0.10 8.06
N PRO A 144 -17.18 0.23 8.74
CA PRO A 144 -16.19 1.16 8.19
C PRO A 144 -15.60 0.66 6.87
N ALA A 145 -15.58 1.51 5.85
CA ALA A 145 -14.91 1.27 4.58
C ALA A 145 -13.56 2.00 4.59
N PHE A 146 -12.46 1.25 4.46
CA PHE A 146 -11.11 1.79 4.53
C PHE A 146 -10.55 1.96 3.12
N ARG A 147 -10.14 3.19 2.79
CA ARG A 147 -9.71 3.55 1.44
C ARG A 147 -8.23 3.87 1.34
N SER A 148 -7.51 3.88 2.46
CA SER A 148 -6.09 4.25 2.50
C SER A 148 -5.13 3.17 1.99
N GLY A 149 -5.53 2.39 0.98
CA GLY A 149 -4.69 1.39 0.33
C GLY A 149 -4.63 0.01 1.00
N ILE A 150 -3.73 -0.80 0.46
CA ILE A 150 -3.51 -2.20 0.83
C ILE A 150 -2.07 -2.41 1.29
N MET A 151 -1.85 -3.50 2.02
CA MET A 151 -0.54 -4.00 2.40
C MET A 151 -0.25 -5.29 1.64
N GLY A 152 1.04 -5.57 1.46
CA GLY A 152 1.48 -6.82 0.89
C GLY A 152 2.86 -7.25 1.37
N VAL A 153 3.19 -8.49 1.04
CA VAL A 153 4.51 -9.11 1.23
C VAL A 153 5.16 -9.39 -0.11
N VAL A 154 6.48 -9.27 -0.17
CA VAL A 154 7.24 -9.52 -1.39
C VAL A 154 7.49 -11.02 -1.51
N LEU A 155 6.94 -11.65 -2.56
CA LEU A 155 7.22 -13.04 -2.91
C LEU A 155 8.50 -13.11 -3.73
N ASP A 156 8.58 -12.32 -4.80
CA ASP A 156 9.73 -12.24 -5.70
C ASP A 156 10.27 -10.81 -5.73
N GLY A 157 11.59 -10.69 -5.58
CA GLY A 157 12.28 -9.41 -5.62
C GLY A 157 12.44 -8.86 -7.03
N GLY A 158 12.71 -7.56 -7.12
CA GLY A 158 12.93 -6.89 -8.40
C GLY A 158 12.90 -5.37 -8.28
N VAL A 159 13.40 -4.70 -9.32
CA VAL A 159 13.33 -3.24 -9.39
C VAL A 159 11.98 -2.83 -9.97
N VAL A 160 11.30 -1.90 -9.28
CA VAL A 160 10.03 -1.31 -9.69
C VAL A 160 10.22 0.17 -9.99
N ARG A 161 9.66 0.64 -11.11
CA ARG A 161 9.76 2.01 -11.60
C ARG A 161 8.39 2.60 -11.93
N PRO A 162 8.24 3.94 -11.88
CA PRO A 162 7.11 4.60 -12.50
C PRO A 162 6.98 4.18 -13.97
N GLY A 163 5.75 3.91 -14.41
CA GLY A 163 5.43 3.41 -15.74
C GLY A 163 5.41 1.89 -15.88
N ASP A 164 5.92 1.14 -14.89
CA ASP A 164 5.88 -0.31 -14.94
C ASP A 164 4.43 -0.83 -14.99
N PRO A 165 4.14 -1.84 -15.84
CA PRO A 165 2.82 -2.44 -15.89
C PRO A 165 2.53 -3.23 -14.61
N ILE A 166 1.25 -3.28 -14.25
CA ILE A 166 0.75 -4.14 -13.17
C ILE A 166 -0.04 -5.29 -13.79
N THR A 167 0.34 -6.52 -13.49
CA THR A 167 -0.45 -7.72 -13.82
C THR A 167 -1.02 -8.33 -12.56
N ILE A 168 -2.28 -8.75 -12.63
CA ILE A 168 -3.03 -9.31 -11.50
C ILE A 168 -3.18 -10.81 -11.71
N GLU A 169 -2.82 -11.59 -10.70
CA GLU A 169 -3.05 -13.02 -10.63
C GLU A 169 -3.87 -13.31 -9.37
N LEU A 170 -5.11 -13.76 -9.57
CA LEU A 170 -6.04 -14.06 -8.49
C LEU A 170 -5.69 -15.41 -7.86
N PRO A 171 -5.89 -15.58 -6.54
CA PRO A 171 -5.71 -16.88 -5.90
C PRO A 171 -6.80 -17.86 -6.36
N ASP A 172 -6.57 -19.14 -6.13
CA ASP A 172 -7.59 -20.17 -6.30
C ASP A 172 -8.79 -19.90 -5.38
N GLY A 173 -9.99 -20.31 -5.84
CA GLY A 173 -11.24 -20.07 -5.12
C GLY A 173 -11.39 -20.94 -3.86
N PRO A 174 -12.23 -20.52 -2.90
CA PRO A 174 -13.06 -19.31 -2.91
C PRO A 174 -12.28 -18.04 -2.52
N HIS A 175 -12.67 -16.91 -3.12
CA HIS A 175 -12.07 -15.60 -2.86
C HIS A 175 -12.57 -14.98 -1.56
N HIS A 176 -11.65 -14.36 -0.81
CA HIS A 176 -11.95 -13.70 0.46
C HIS A 176 -11.65 -12.20 0.37
N PRO A 177 -12.55 -11.32 0.85
CA PRO A 177 -12.33 -9.88 0.83
C PRO A 177 -11.19 -9.47 1.78
N LEU A 178 -10.55 -8.35 1.50
CA LEU A 178 -9.47 -7.83 2.33
C LEU A 178 -9.97 -7.42 3.72
N ARG A 179 -9.15 -7.73 4.73
CA ARG A 179 -9.33 -7.27 6.12
C ARG A 179 -8.17 -6.39 6.53
N ILE A 180 -8.34 -5.60 7.60
CA ILE A 180 -7.23 -4.83 8.16
C ILE A 180 -6.13 -5.78 8.61
N VAL A 181 -4.90 -5.47 8.19
CA VAL A 181 -3.67 -6.12 8.65
C VAL A 181 -2.73 -5.18 9.34
#